data_AF-A0AAW2PIH5-F1
#
_entry.id   AF-A0AAW2PIH5-F1
#
_cell.length_a   1.000
_cell.length_b   1.000
_cell.length_c   1.000
_cell.angle_alpha   90.00
_cell.angle_beta   90.00
_cell.angle_gamma   90.00
#
_symmetry.space_group_name_H-M   'P 1'
#
loop_
_entity.id
_entity.type
_entity.pdbx_description
1 polymer ?
#
loop_
_entity_poly.entity_id
_entity_poly.type
_entity_poly.pdbx_seq_one_letter_code
_entity_poly.pdbx_strand_id
1 'polypeptide(L)'
;MSLLPKSDSVQIREVWAGNLDEEFALIREIVDEYPYIAMDTEFPGIVLRPVGNFKNANDYHYQTLKENVNLLKLIQLGLTFSDEKGNLPTCGTDKFCIWQFNFREFNPDEDVFANDSIELLSQSGIDLVRNNEDGIDARRFAELLMSSGIVLNDNVNWVTFHSGYDFGYLLKLLTCQNLPDAQAAFFTLINVYFPVVYDIKHLMKFCNSLHGGLNKLAELLEVERVGVCHQAGSIVCSLVVRS
;
A
#
# COMPACT_ATOMS: atom_id res chain seq x y z
N MET A 1 -2.45 29.61 -7.80
CA MET A 1 -3.48 28.74 -8.43
C MET A 1 -3.33 27.37 -7.79
N SER A 2 -4.38 26.85 -7.16
CA SER A 2 -4.34 25.51 -6.57
C SER A 2 -4.20 24.47 -7.67
N LEU A 3 -3.06 23.80 -7.72
CA LEU A 3 -2.77 22.66 -8.60
C LEU A 3 -3.45 21.36 -8.13
N LEU A 4 -4.30 21.43 -7.10
CA LEU A 4 -5.00 20.28 -6.55
C LEU A 4 -6.05 19.79 -7.56
N PRO A 5 -6.02 18.50 -7.96
CA PRO A 5 -7.14 17.88 -8.62
C PRO A 5 -8.39 18.04 -7.73
N LYS A 6 -9.46 18.63 -8.24
CA LYS A 6 -10.74 18.63 -7.52
C LYS A 6 -11.17 17.17 -7.31
N SER A 7 -11.84 16.84 -6.19
CA SER A 7 -12.30 15.47 -5.91
C SER A 7 -13.03 14.79 -7.10
N ASP A 8 -13.74 15.55 -7.94
CA ASP A 8 -14.47 15.00 -9.11
C ASP A 8 -13.56 14.60 -10.29
N SER A 9 -12.29 15.02 -10.26
CA SER A 9 -11.29 14.80 -11.30
C SER A 9 -10.42 13.56 -11.08
N VAL A 10 -10.54 12.89 -9.92
CA VAL A 10 -9.85 11.63 -9.64
C VAL A 10 -10.87 10.50 -9.58
N GLN A 11 -10.58 9.42 -10.28
CA GLN A 11 -11.32 8.18 -10.26
C GLN A 11 -10.53 7.13 -9.48
N ILE A 12 -11.15 6.60 -8.43
CA ILE A 12 -10.67 5.39 -7.75
C ILE A 12 -11.15 4.20 -8.57
N ARG A 13 -10.20 3.45 -9.12
CA ARG A 13 -10.43 2.24 -9.90
C ARG A 13 -10.46 1.06 -8.94
N GLU A 14 -11.67 0.65 -8.58
CA GLU A 14 -11.90 -0.55 -7.78
C GLU A 14 -11.54 -1.80 -8.60
N VAL A 15 -10.53 -2.52 -8.15
CA VAL A 15 -10.02 -3.73 -8.80
C VAL A 15 -10.48 -4.95 -8.02
N TRP A 16 -11.14 -5.85 -8.74
CA TRP A 16 -11.69 -7.12 -8.30
C TRP A 16 -11.17 -8.23 -9.23
N ALA A 17 -11.55 -9.48 -8.98
CA ALA A 17 -11.11 -10.59 -9.83
C ALA A 17 -11.51 -10.41 -11.31
N GLY A 18 -12.68 -9.81 -11.56
CA GLY A 18 -13.24 -9.67 -12.91
C GLY A 18 -12.53 -8.68 -13.84
N ASN A 19 -11.83 -7.67 -13.29
CA ASN A 19 -11.13 -6.64 -14.07
C ASN A 19 -9.62 -6.59 -13.82
N LEU A 20 -9.07 -7.49 -12.99
CA LEU A 20 -7.66 -7.47 -12.60
C LEU A 20 -6.69 -7.40 -13.79
N ASP A 21 -6.89 -8.24 -14.80
CA ASP A 21 -6.02 -8.29 -15.97
C ASP A 21 -6.10 -7.01 -16.83
N GLU A 22 -7.29 -6.42 -16.95
CA GLU A 22 -7.51 -5.16 -17.68
C GLU A 22 -6.80 -3.99 -16.98
N GLU A 23 -6.90 -3.93 -15.65
CA GLU A 23 -6.26 -2.88 -14.85
C GLU A 23 -4.74 -3.01 -14.85
N PHE A 24 -4.21 -4.23 -14.81
CA PHE A 24 -2.77 -4.45 -14.97
C PHE A 24 -2.26 -4.13 -16.38
N ALA A 25 -3.08 -4.28 -17.42
CA ALA A 25 -2.72 -3.84 -18.76
C ALA A 25 -2.52 -2.31 -18.80
N LEU A 26 -3.45 -1.54 -18.22
CA LEU A 26 -3.31 -0.08 -18.10
C LEU A 26 -2.06 0.32 -17.30
N ILE A 27 -1.83 -0.33 -16.17
CA ILE A 27 -0.65 -0.08 -15.32
C ILE A 27 0.66 -0.27 -16.10
N ARG A 28 0.75 -1.34 -16.92
CA ARG A 28 1.94 -1.61 -17.74
C ARG A 28 2.18 -0.53 -18.80
N GLU A 29 1.13 0.12 -19.29
CA GLU A 29 1.25 1.20 -20.27
C GLU A 29 1.76 2.50 -19.64
N ILE A 30 1.47 2.74 -18.36
CA ILE A 30 1.79 4.03 -17.70
C ILE A 30 3.05 4.00 -16.86
N VAL A 31 3.54 2.84 -16.42
CA VAL A 31 4.60 2.75 -15.38
C VAL A 31 5.91 3.44 -15.78
N ASP A 32 6.24 3.45 -17.07
CA ASP A 32 7.45 4.11 -17.57
C ASP A 32 7.32 5.64 -17.61
N GLU A 33 6.11 6.17 -17.83
CA GLU A 33 5.82 7.61 -17.84
C GLU A 33 5.54 8.16 -16.44
N TYR A 34 5.02 7.33 -15.55
CA TYR A 34 4.62 7.67 -14.18
C TYR A 34 5.35 6.77 -13.15
N PRO A 35 6.68 6.87 -13.02
CA PRO A 35 7.50 5.92 -12.26
C PRO A 35 7.48 6.12 -10.74
N TYR A 36 6.79 7.14 -10.23
CA TYR A 36 6.65 7.37 -8.78
C TYR A 36 5.38 6.69 -8.28
N ILE A 37 5.56 5.64 -7.49
CA ILE A 37 4.47 4.79 -7.00
C ILE A 37 4.31 5.01 -5.51
N ALA A 38 3.19 5.60 -5.13
CA ALA A 38 2.78 5.60 -3.75
C ALA A 38 1.93 4.36 -3.43
N MET A 39 2.04 3.89 -2.18
CA MET A 39 1.43 2.64 -1.74
C MET A 39 1.00 2.70 -0.28
N ASP A 40 -0.10 2.00 0.02
CA ASP A 40 -0.65 1.79 1.35
C ASP A 40 -1.43 0.47 1.37
N THR A 41 -1.51 -0.18 2.53
CA THR A 41 -2.24 -1.43 2.68
C THR A 41 -3.22 -1.40 3.84
N GLU A 42 -4.35 -2.09 3.66
CA GLU A 42 -5.29 -2.37 4.74
C GLU A 42 -5.25 -3.86 5.08
N PHE A 43 -5.13 -4.16 6.37
CA PHE A 43 -4.97 -5.51 6.91
C PHE A 43 -5.59 -5.60 8.32
N PRO A 44 -5.85 -6.81 8.85
CA PRO A 44 -6.66 -7.01 10.05
C PRO A 44 -5.91 -6.71 11.37
N GLY A 45 -5.05 -5.69 11.36
CA GLY A 45 -4.36 -5.16 12.54
C GLY A 45 -3.16 -5.97 13.01
N ILE A 46 -2.91 -5.92 14.31
CA ILE A 46 -1.78 -6.57 14.99
C ILE A 46 -2.33 -7.38 16.16
N VAL A 47 -2.19 -8.70 16.11
CA VAL A 47 -2.72 -9.64 17.11
C VAL A 47 -1.62 -10.33 17.91
N LEU A 48 -0.40 -10.42 17.36
CA LEU A 48 0.75 -11.01 18.01
C LEU A 48 1.71 -9.94 18.55
N ARG A 49 2.20 -10.16 19.78
CA ARG A 49 3.33 -9.44 20.35
C ARG A 49 4.33 -10.47 20.86
N PRO A 50 5.49 -10.65 20.21
CA PRO A 50 6.43 -11.69 20.57
C PRO A 50 7.01 -11.42 21.96
N VAL A 51 7.05 -12.45 22.81
CA VAL A 51 7.62 -12.39 24.16
C VAL A 51 9.00 -13.05 24.13
N GLY A 52 10.03 -12.34 24.58
CA GLY A 52 11.38 -12.87 24.61
C GLY A 52 12.45 -11.81 24.78
N ASN A 53 13.70 -12.25 24.66
CA ASN A 53 14.87 -11.37 24.67
C ASN A 53 15.20 -10.95 23.23
N PHE A 54 15.11 -9.65 22.96
CA PHE A 54 15.44 -9.06 21.66
C PHE A 54 16.77 -8.31 21.75
N LYS A 55 17.53 -8.29 20.66
CA LYS A 55 18.83 -7.61 20.64
C LYS A 55 18.70 -6.11 20.83
N ASN A 56 17.64 -5.53 20.28
CA ASN A 56 17.29 -4.11 20.37
C ASN A 56 15.82 -3.89 19.95
N ALA A 57 15.36 -2.65 20.00
CA ALA A 57 13.98 -2.29 19.62
C ALA A 57 13.66 -2.61 18.15
N ASN A 58 14.62 -2.48 17.23
CA ASN A 58 14.39 -2.76 15.81
C ASN A 58 14.17 -4.26 15.56
N ASP A 59 14.92 -5.12 16.27
CA ASP A 59 14.74 -6.57 16.24
C ASP A 59 13.35 -6.94 16.77
N TYR A 60 12.92 -6.35 17.90
CA TYR A 60 11.55 -6.54 18.41
C TYR A 60 10.46 -6.10 17.42
N HIS A 61 10.62 -4.92 16.81
CA HIS A 61 9.67 -4.41 15.81
C HIS A 61 9.62 -5.31 14.58
N TYR A 62 10.77 -5.79 14.11
CA TYR A 62 10.83 -6.69 12.96
C TYR A 62 10.17 -8.04 13.27
N GLN A 63 10.46 -8.66 14.42
CA GLN A 63 9.81 -9.91 14.78
C GLN A 63 8.30 -9.71 14.94
N THR A 64 7.85 -8.59 15.51
CA THR A 64 6.41 -8.28 15.61
C THR A 64 5.77 -8.19 14.22
N LEU A 65 6.39 -7.46 13.29
CA LEU A 65 5.93 -7.37 11.90
C LEU A 65 5.91 -8.74 11.24
N LYS A 66 7.02 -9.50 11.32
CA LYS A 66 7.18 -10.82 10.70
C LYS A 66 6.06 -11.77 11.09
N GLU A 67 5.83 -11.93 12.39
CA GLU A 67 4.83 -12.87 12.91
C GLU A 67 3.40 -12.47 12.50
N ASN A 68 3.07 -11.18 12.56
CA ASN A 68 1.74 -10.71 12.17
C ASN A 68 1.52 -10.80 10.66
N VAL A 69 2.48 -10.37 9.83
CA VAL A 69 2.35 -10.47 8.36
C VAL A 69 2.26 -11.93 7.91
N ASN A 70 3.00 -12.84 8.53
CA ASN A 70 2.94 -14.26 8.20
C ASN A 70 1.58 -14.87 8.58
N LEU A 71 1.04 -14.53 9.76
CA LEU A 71 -0.24 -15.03 10.25
C LEU A 71 -1.44 -14.44 9.51
N LEU A 72 -1.45 -13.12 9.33
CA LEU A 72 -2.60 -12.36 8.86
C LEU A 72 -2.63 -12.28 7.33
N LYS A 73 -3.80 -11.89 6.81
CA LYS A 73 -4.07 -11.81 5.38
C LYS A 73 -4.33 -10.36 4.97
N LEU A 74 -3.79 -9.98 3.82
CA LEU A 74 -4.00 -8.65 3.24
C LEU A 74 -5.46 -8.51 2.80
N ILE A 75 -6.07 -7.34 3.03
CA ILE A 75 -7.46 -7.06 2.65
C ILE A 75 -7.50 -6.12 1.45
N GLN A 76 -6.67 -5.08 1.46
CA GLN A 76 -6.64 -4.07 0.41
C GLN A 76 -5.23 -3.55 0.15
N LEU A 77 -4.97 -3.17 -1.10
CA LEU A 77 -3.76 -2.44 -1.51
C LEU A 77 -4.18 -1.24 -2.36
N GLY A 78 -3.63 -0.07 -2.04
CA GLY A 78 -3.75 1.14 -2.83
C GLY A 78 -2.47 1.38 -3.61
N LEU A 79 -2.57 1.72 -4.90
CA LEU A 79 -1.45 2.20 -5.70
C LEU A 79 -1.83 3.50 -6.42
N THR A 80 -0.95 4.49 -6.35
CA THR A 80 -1.06 5.74 -7.13
C THR A 80 0.24 5.97 -7.86
N PHE A 81 0.14 6.33 -9.13
CA PHE A 81 1.28 6.57 -10.01
C PHE A 81 1.38 8.07 -10.29
N SER A 82 2.61 8.56 -10.39
CA SER A 82 2.90 9.95 -10.74
C SER A 82 4.18 10.10 -11.53
N ASP A 83 4.26 11.19 -12.28
CA ASP A 83 5.51 11.64 -12.91
C ASP A 83 6.40 12.38 -11.89
N GLU A 84 7.59 12.79 -12.32
CA GLU A 84 8.55 13.56 -11.50
C GLU A 84 8.00 14.90 -10.97
N LYS A 85 6.85 15.37 -11.46
CA LYS A 85 6.21 16.63 -11.07
C LYS A 85 4.93 16.39 -10.25
N GLY A 86 4.63 15.14 -9.90
CA GLY A 86 3.43 14.77 -9.15
C GLY A 86 2.14 14.74 -9.99
N ASN A 87 2.22 14.75 -11.33
CA ASN A 87 1.04 14.62 -12.17
C ASN A 87 0.58 13.16 -12.22
N LEU A 88 -0.73 12.94 -12.15
CA LEU A 88 -1.34 11.61 -12.19
C LEU A 88 -1.69 11.18 -13.63
N PRO A 89 -1.71 9.87 -13.93
CA PRO A 89 -2.14 9.35 -15.22
C PRO A 89 -3.65 9.45 -15.38
N THR A 90 -4.14 9.67 -16.61
CA THR A 90 -5.59 9.66 -16.90
C THR A 90 -6.11 8.35 -17.51
N CYS A 91 -5.21 7.41 -17.85
CA CYS A 91 -5.52 6.11 -18.44
C CYS A 91 -6.49 6.18 -19.63
N GLY A 92 -6.30 7.18 -20.51
CA GLY A 92 -7.16 7.39 -21.68
C GLY A 92 -8.54 7.98 -21.39
N THR A 93 -8.79 8.43 -20.15
CA THR A 93 -10.04 9.10 -19.73
C THR A 93 -9.83 10.60 -19.48
N ASP A 94 -10.91 11.31 -19.11
CA ASP A 94 -10.89 12.71 -18.66
C ASP A 94 -10.57 12.87 -17.16
N LYS A 95 -10.33 11.77 -16.44
CA LYS A 95 -10.07 11.74 -15.00
C LYS A 95 -8.74 11.09 -14.67
N PHE A 96 -8.09 11.59 -13.63
CA PHE A 96 -6.92 10.95 -13.04
C PHE A 96 -7.28 9.60 -12.42
N CYS A 97 -6.38 8.64 -12.47
CA CYS A 97 -6.64 7.28 -12.05
C CYS A 97 -5.76 6.90 -10.85
N ILE A 98 -6.39 6.29 -9.84
CA ILE A 98 -5.70 5.60 -8.75
C ILE A 98 -6.30 4.20 -8.60
N TRP A 99 -5.53 3.22 -8.16
CA TRP A 99 -5.97 1.82 -8.07
C TRP A 99 -6.19 1.40 -6.63
N GLN A 100 -7.26 0.66 -6.43
CA GLN A 100 -7.60 0.04 -5.16
C GLN A 100 -7.90 -1.45 -5.40
N PHE A 101 -6.97 -2.31 -4.99
CA PHE A 101 -7.06 -3.76 -5.15
C PHE A 101 -7.71 -4.38 -3.92
N ASN A 102 -8.79 -5.12 -4.13
CA ASN A 102 -9.56 -5.77 -3.08
C ASN A 102 -9.31 -7.29 -3.09
N PHE A 103 -8.74 -7.84 -2.01
CA PHE A 103 -8.31 -9.25 -1.92
C PHE A 103 -9.36 -10.15 -1.28
N ARG A 104 -9.42 -11.41 -1.69
CA ARG A 104 -10.43 -12.39 -1.22
C ARG A 104 -10.00 -13.26 -0.05
N GLU A 105 -8.72 -13.25 0.29
CA GLU A 105 -8.13 -14.25 1.17
C GLU A 105 -8.65 -14.17 2.60
N PHE A 106 -8.94 -12.96 3.09
CA PHE A 106 -9.38 -12.73 4.46
C PHE A 106 -10.86 -13.08 4.65
N ASN A 107 -11.16 -13.98 5.57
CA ASN A 107 -12.51 -14.39 5.96
C ASN A 107 -12.69 -14.17 7.48
N PRO A 108 -13.60 -13.27 7.92
CA PRO A 108 -13.81 -12.99 9.35
C PRO A 108 -14.37 -14.18 10.16
N ASP A 109 -14.93 -15.21 9.51
CA ASP A 109 -15.44 -16.39 10.21
C ASP A 109 -14.33 -17.43 10.49
N GLU A 110 -13.20 -17.35 9.78
CA GLU A 110 -12.13 -18.36 9.84
C GLU A 110 -10.78 -17.79 10.30
N ASP A 111 -10.49 -16.53 9.97
CA ASP A 111 -9.19 -15.93 10.16
C ASP A 111 -9.04 -15.18 11.49
N VAL A 112 -7.79 -15.03 11.93
CA VAL A 112 -7.46 -14.22 13.09
C VAL A 112 -7.43 -12.74 12.69
N PHE A 113 -7.96 -11.88 13.54
CA PHE A 113 -7.94 -10.43 13.35
C PHE A 113 -8.02 -9.67 14.68
N ALA A 114 -7.66 -8.38 14.64
CA ALA A 114 -7.95 -7.46 15.73
C ALA A 114 -9.35 -6.84 15.53
N ASN A 115 -10.24 -6.99 16.52
CA ASN A 115 -11.63 -6.49 16.44
C ASN A 115 -11.69 -5.00 16.08
N ASP A 116 -10.92 -4.16 16.79
CA ASP A 116 -10.87 -2.72 16.55
C ASP A 116 -10.49 -2.38 15.10
N SER A 117 -9.62 -3.19 14.48
CA SER A 117 -9.21 -3.00 13.09
C SER A 117 -10.33 -3.37 12.12
N ILE A 118 -11.01 -4.49 12.32
CA ILE A 118 -12.15 -4.88 11.46
C ILE A 118 -13.32 -3.90 11.61
N GLU A 119 -13.64 -3.48 12.83
CA GLU A 119 -14.67 -2.46 13.05
C GLU A 119 -14.34 -1.16 12.32
N LEU A 120 -13.09 -0.71 12.38
CA LEU A 120 -12.64 0.49 11.66
C LEU A 120 -12.76 0.31 10.14
N LEU A 121 -12.33 -0.84 9.60
CA LEU A 121 -12.40 -1.11 8.16
C LEU A 121 -13.85 -1.16 7.67
N SER A 122 -14.75 -1.82 8.41
CA SER A 122 -16.18 -1.84 8.09
C SER A 122 -16.81 -0.45 8.17
N GLN A 123 -16.45 0.38 9.16
CA GLN A 123 -16.89 1.78 9.24
C GLN A 123 -16.36 2.64 8.09
N SER A 124 -15.21 2.25 7.51
CA SER A 124 -14.57 2.91 6.37
C SER A 124 -15.11 2.41 5.03
N GLY A 125 -16.11 1.53 5.05
CA GLY A 125 -16.83 1.07 3.87
C GLY A 125 -16.25 -0.17 3.18
N ILE A 126 -15.36 -0.92 3.84
CA ILE A 126 -14.90 -2.22 3.32
C ILE A 126 -16.00 -3.26 3.52
N ASP A 127 -16.44 -3.84 2.41
CA ASP A 127 -17.40 -4.94 2.36
C ASP A 127 -16.67 -6.28 2.29
N LEU A 128 -16.42 -6.87 3.47
CA LEU A 128 -15.69 -8.13 3.58
C LEU A 128 -16.40 -9.30 2.90
N VAL A 129 -17.74 -9.27 2.82
CA VAL A 129 -18.51 -10.31 2.12
C VAL A 129 -18.19 -10.24 0.64
N ARG A 130 -18.23 -9.03 0.06
CA ARG A 130 -17.85 -8.81 -1.33
C ARG A 130 -16.38 -9.15 -1.59
N ASN A 131 -15.48 -8.85 -0.67
CA ASN A 131 -14.08 -9.31 -0.77
C ASN A 131 -14.00 -10.83 -0.95
N ASN A 132 -14.72 -11.63 -0.16
CA ASN A 132 -14.68 -13.08 -0.32
C ASN A 132 -15.31 -13.58 -1.64
N GLU A 133 -16.38 -12.93 -2.12
CA GLU A 133 -17.11 -13.34 -3.33
C GLU A 133 -16.40 -12.90 -4.63
N ASP A 134 -15.99 -11.63 -4.71
CA ASP A 134 -15.50 -10.97 -5.93
C ASP A 134 -14.00 -10.64 -5.88
N GLY A 135 -13.36 -10.78 -4.72
CA GLY A 135 -12.00 -10.32 -4.49
C GLY A 135 -10.94 -11.03 -5.33
N ILE A 136 -9.81 -10.36 -5.47
CA ILE A 136 -8.65 -10.81 -6.22
C ILE A 136 -7.98 -11.98 -5.51
N ASP A 137 -7.59 -13.01 -6.28
CA ASP A 137 -6.62 -13.99 -5.82
C ASP A 137 -5.23 -13.37 -5.66
N ALA A 138 -4.71 -13.40 -4.44
CA ALA A 138 -3.40 -12.88 -4.07
C ALA A 138 -2.25 -13.44 -4.93
N ARG A 139 -2.33 -14.71 -5.35
CA ARG A 139 -1.28 -15.31 -6.20
C ARG A 139 -1.38 -14.82 -7.64
N ARG A 140 -2.59 -14.68 -8.17
CA ARG A 140 -2.79 -14.06 -9.50
C ARG A 140 -2.32 -12.61 -9.52
N PHE A 141 -2.62 -11.86 -8.47
CA PHE A 141 -2.09 -10.51 -8.30
C PHE A 141 -0.56 -10.49 -8.29
N ALA A 142 0.07 -11.35 -7.49
CA ALA A 142 1.53 -11.42 -7.40
C ALA A 142 2.18 -11.78 -8.74
N GLU A 143 1.61 -12.69 -9.51
CA GLU A 143 2.07 -13.03 -10.87
C GLU A 143 2.05 -11.81 -11.79
N LEU A 144 0.93 -11.08 -11.81
CA LEU A 144 0.78 -9.90 -12.66
C LEU A 144 1.68 -8.74 -12.23
N LEU A 145 1.86 -8.55 -10.91
CA LEU A 145 2.76 -7.55 -10.35
C LEU A 145 4.23 -7.86 -10.66
N MET A 146 4.62 -9.14 -10.62
CA MET A 146 5.99 -9.55 -10.98
C MET A 146 6.35 -9.18 -12.42
N SER A 147 5.39 -9.24 -13.34
CA SER A 147 5.59 -8.96 -14.76
C SER A 147 5.06 -7.59 -15.20
N SER A 148 4.81 -6.66 -14.27
CA SER A 148 4.23 -5.35 -14.59
C SER A 148 5.26 -4.25 -14.85
N GLY A 149 6.53 -4.46 -14.47
CA GLY A 149 7.56 -3.43 -14.46
C GLY A 149 7.59 -2.57 -13.19
N ILE A 150 6.68 -2.80 -12.23
CA ILE A 150 6.60 -2.06 -10.96
C ILE A 150 7.68 -2.49 -9.95
N VAL A 151 7.99 -3.78 -9.91
CA VAL A 151 8.96 -4.38 -8.99
C VAL A 151 10.21 -4.82 -9.76
N LEU A 152 11.32 -5.00 -9.04
CA LEU A 152 12.62 -5.38 -9.63
C LEU A 152 13.09 -4.36 -10.71
N ASN A 153 12.70 -3.10 -10.56
CA ASN A 153 12.96 -2.03 -11.52
C ASN A 153 13.58 -0.81 -10.82
N ASP A 154 14.82 -0.48 -11.17
CA ASP A 154 15.58 0.63 -10.60
C ASP A 154 15.04 2.01 -11.01
N ASN A 155 14.20 2.07 -12.05
CA ASN A 155 13.58 3.31 -12.51
C ASN A 155 12.35 3.69 -11.69
N VAL A 156 11.79 2.75 -10.91
CA VAL A 156 10.58 2.96 -10.11
C VAL A 156 10.95 3.49 -8.73
N ASN A 157 10.26 4.54 -8.29
CA ASN A 157 10.47 5.22 -7.03
C ASN A 157 9.26 4.98 -6.11
N TRP A 158 9.43 4.23 -5.02
CA TRP A 158 8.36 3.98 -4.06
C TRP A 158 8.26 5.11 -3.04
N VAL A 159 7.07 5.69 -2.88
CA VAL A 159 6.78 6.77 -1.93
C VAL A 159 5.76 6.29 -0.91
N THR A 160 6.17 6.11 0.34
CA THR A 160 5.33 5.45 1.34
C THR A 160 5.29 6.21 2.66
N PHE A 161 4.44 5.77 3.58
CA PHE A 161 4.36 6.37 4.92
C PHE A 161 4.34 5.29 5.99
N HIS A 162 5.44 5.16 6.75
CA HIS A 162 5.55 4.20 7.86
C HIS A 162 5.35 2.74 7.43
N SER A 163 5.99 2.36 6.32
CA SER A 163 5.50 1.27 5.47
C SER A 163 6.10 -0.11 5.70
N GLY A 164 6.52 -0.38 6.94
CA GLY A 164 7.11 -1.66 7.28
C GLY A 164 6.18 -2.82 6.97
N TYR A 165 4.92 -2.72 7.42
CA TYR A 165 3.91 -3.75 7.19
C TYR A 165 3.53 -3.85 5.71
N ASP A 166 3.37 -2.72 5.01
CA ASP A 166 2.97 -2.69 3.60
C ASP A 166 3.97 -3.46 2.73
N PHE A 167 5.27 -3.18 2.89
CA PHE A 167 6.32 -3.92 2.21
C PHE A 167 6.43 -5.36 2.69
N GLY A 168 6.13 -5.64 3.96
CA GLY A 168 6.02 -7.00 4.48
C GLY A 168 4.98 -7.81 3.71
N TYR A 169 3.77 -7.27 3.53
CA TYR A 169 2.72 -7.93 2.78
C TYR A 169 3.07 -8.11 1.31
N LEU A 170 3.56 -7.07 0.63
CA LEU A 170 3.96 -7.21 -0.77
C LEU A 170 5.09 -8.22 -0.95
N LEU A 171 6.09 -8.24 -0.07
CA LEU A 171 7.18 -9.21 -0.16
C LEU A 171 6.67 -10.64 0.07
N LYS A 172 5.76 -10.85 1.04
CA LYS A 172 5.10 -12.16 1.26
C LYS A 172 4.34 -12.60 0.01
N LEU A 173 3.61 -11.69 -0.63
CA LEU A 173 2.89 -11.96 -1.87
C LEU A 173 3.82 -12.34 -3.02
N LEU A 174 4.86 -11.54 -3.27
CA LEU A 174 5.79 -11.73 -4.38
C LEU A 174 6.68 -12.97 -4.24
N THR A 175 7.03 -13.33 -3.01
CA THR A 175 7.86 -14.51 -2.74
C THR A 175 7.04 -15.78 -2.53
N CYS A 176 5.74 -15.66 -2.25
CA CYS A 176 4.88 -16.77 -1.81
C CYS A 176 5.49 -17.55 -0.63
N GLN A 177 6.26 -16.87 0.23
CA GLN A 177 6.94 -17.44 1.39
C GLN A 177 6.70 -16.59 2.63
N ASN A 178 6.90 -17.19 3.80
CA ASN A 178 7.00 -16.44 5.03
C ASN A 178 8.19 -15.46 4.98
N LEU A 179 8.02 -14.32 5.65
CA LEU A 179 9.08 -13.33 5.78
C LEU A 179 10.34 -13.93 6.44
N PRO A 180 11.54 -13.49 6.07
CA PRO A 180 12.80 -14.02 6.60
C PRO A 180 12.90 -13.98 8.14
N ASP A 181 13.67 -14.87 8.75
CA ASP A 181 13.86 -14.81 10.21
C ASP A 181 14.71 -13.63 10.67
N ALA A 182 15.69 -13.25 9.84
CA ALA A 182 16.62 -12.17 10.13
C ALA A 182 16.22 -10.89 9.40
N GLN A 183 16.16 -9.77 10.14
CA GLN A 183 15.85 -8.45 9.59
C GLN A 183 16.80 -8.05 8.43
N ALA A 184 18.08 -8.41 8.51
CA ALA A 184 19.03 -8.14 7.44
C ALA A 184 18.67 -8.84 6.12
N ALA A 185 18.18 -10.09 6.19
CA ALA A 185 17.72 -10.83 5.02
C ALA A 185 16.45 -10.21 4.43
N PHE A 186 15.54 -9.73 5.28
CA PHE A 186 14.38 -8.97 4.84
C PHE A 186 14.77 -7.71 4.06
N PHE A 187 15.65 -6.87 4.60
CA PHE A 187 16.11 -5.68 3.89
C PHE A 187 16.87 -6.02 2.60
N THR A 188 17.59 -7.14 2.57
CA THR A 188 18.23 -7.62 1.33
C THR A 188 17.18 -7.89 0.25
N LEU A 189 16.07 -8.54 0.59
CA LEU A 189 14.98 -8.78 -0.34
C LEU A 189 14.24 -7.49 -0.71
N ILE A 190 13.98 -6.60 0.25
CA ILE A 190 13.36 -5.30 -0.03
C ILE A 190 14.18 -4.52 -1.06
N ASN A 191 15.51 -4.45 -0.90
CA ASN A 191 16.37 -3.75 -1.86
C ASN A 191 16.41 -4.40 -3.25
N VAL A 192 16.10 -5.69 -3.36
CA VAL A 192 16.00 -6.37 -4.66
C VAL A 192 14.66 -6.05 -5.32
N TYR A 193 13.55 -6.23 -4.61
CA TYR A 193 12.20 -6.04 -5.17
C TYR A 193 11.80 -4.57 -5.32
N PHE A 194 12.30 -3.70 -4.43
CA PHE A 194 11.96 -2.29 -4.33
C PHE A 194 13.26 -1.46 -4.16
N PRO A 195 14.03 -1.26 -5.24
CA PRO A 195 15.38 -0.70 -5.13
C PRO A 195 15.44 0.73 -4.60
N VAL A 196 14.40 1.53 -4.89
CA VAL A 196 14.31 2.94 -4.46
C VAL A 196 13.05 3.16 -3.63
N VAL A 197 13.22 3.48 -2.34
CA VAL A 197 12.13 3.67 -1.37
C VAL A 197 12.33 4.97 -0.59
N TYR A 198 11.30 5.79 -0.56
CA TYR A 198 11.18 7.01 0.24
C TYR A 198 10.05 6.85 1.27
N ASP A 199 10.40 6.51 2.51
CA ASP A 199 9.43 6.51 3.61
C ASP A 199 9.31 7.94 4.17
N ILE A 200 8.19 8.60 3.90
CA ILE A 200 7.91 9.97 4.33
C ILE A 200 7.96 10.07 5.86
N LYS A 201 7.51 9.06 6.61
CA LYS A 201 7.57 9.06 8.08
C LYS A 201 9.02 9.06 8.57
N HIS A 202 9.91 8.39 7.84
CA HIS A 202 11.34 8.45 8.11
C HIS A 202 11.92 9.82 7.75
N LEU A 203 11.61 10.36 6.56
CA LEU A 203 12.09 11.66 6.09
C LEU A 203 11.67 12.81 7.01
N MET A 204 10.45 12.76 7.58
CA MET A 204 9.96 13.74 8.55
C MET A 204 10.86 13.90 9.77
N LYS A 205 11.63 12.86 10.16
CA LYS A 205 12.58 12.95 11.30
C LYS A 205 13.70 13.96 11.06
N PHE A 206 13.96 14.31 9.80
CA PHE A 206 14.95 15.29 9.38
C PHE A 206 14.33 16.65 9.06
N CYS A 207 13.01 16.79 9.22
CA CYS A 207 12.26 18.03 9.01
C CYS A 207 11.69 18.54 10.34
N ASN A 208 12.32 19.56 10.93
CA ASN A 208 12.01 20.05 12.28
C ASN A 208 10.54 20.51 12.50
N SER A 209 9.79 20.79 11.42
CA SER A 209 8.40 21.24 11.48
C SER A 209 7.36 20.13 11.30
N LEU A 210 7.74 18.95 10.80
CA LEU A 210 6.78 17.90 10.41
C LEU A 210 6.68 16.81 11.47
N HIS A 211 5.47 16.56 11.96
CA HIS A 211 5.19 15.56 12.99
C HIS A 211 3.75 15.03 12.88
N GLY A 212 3.46 13.94 13.59
CA GLY A 212 2.13 13.31 13.60
C GLY A 212 1.95 12.18 12.57
N GLY A 213 0.70 11.74 12.41
CA GLY A 213 0.30 10.77 11.40
C GLY A 213 0.04 11.42 10.04
N LEU A 214 -0.30 10.63 9.03
CA LEU A 214 -0.46 11.12 7.66
C LEU A 214 -1.53 12.21 7.53
N ASN A 215 -2.66 12.08 8.22
CA ASN A 215 -3.69 13.13 8.23
C ASN A 215 -3.15 14.47 8.74
N LYS A 216 -2.32 14.44 9.78
CA LYS A 216 -1.71 15.66 10.31
C LYS A 216 -0.71 16.26 9.34
N LEU A 217 0.04 15.41 8.65
CA LEU A 217 0.96 15.84 7.60
C LEU A 217 0.19 16.50 6.43
N ALA A 218 -0.90 15.89 5.98
CA ALA A 218 -1.76 16.45 4.93
C ALA A 218 -2.33 17.81 5.32
N GLU A 219 -2.77 18.00 6.57
CA GLU A 219 -3.18 19.31 7.09
C GLU A 219 -2.05 20.34 7.06
N LEU A 220 -0.85 19.97 7.55
CA LEU A 220 0.32 20.86 7.59
C LEU A 220 0.79 21.24 6.18
N LEU A 221 0.62 20.33 5.23
CA LEU A 221 0.92 20.52 3.83
C LEU A 221 -0.32 20.99 3.04
N GLU A 222 -1.42 21.39 3.66
CA GLU A 222 -2.62 21.89 2.97
C GLU A 222 -3.03 21.02 1.74
N VAL A 223 -2.91 19.70 1.88
CA VAL A 223 -3.28 18.72 0.85
C VAL A 223 -4.72 18.29 1.09
N GLU A 224 -5.55 18.39 0.06
CA GLU A 224 -6.91 17.88 0.10
C GLU A 224 -6.91 16.37 -0.15
N ARG A 225 -7.54 15.61 0.75
CA ARG A 225 -7.75 14.16 0.58
C ARG A 225 -8.82 13.92 -0.48
N VAL A 226 -8.57 12.98 -1.38
CA VAL A 226 -9.57 12.51 -2.35
C VAL A 226 -9.97 11.08 -2.01
N GLY A 227 -11.27 10.85 -1.78
CA GLY A 227 -11.83 9.54 -1.40
C GLY A 227 -12.11 9.39 0.11
N VAL A 228 -12.54 8.18 0.49
CA VAL A 228 -12.94 7.85 1.88
C VAL A 228 -11.71 7.69 2.77
N CYS A 229 -11.74 8.18 4.01
CA CYS A 229 -10.65 7.97 4.97
C CYS A 229 -10.52 6.48 5.29
N HIS A 230 -9.29 5.96 5.48
CA HIS A 230 -9.04 4.54 5.78
C HIS A 230 -9.50 3.56 4.70
N GLN A 231 -9.36 3.99 3.44
CA GLN A 231 -9.23 3.09 2.30
C GLN A 231 -7.89 3.35 1.64
N ALA A 232 -7.22 2.28 1.22
CA ALA A 232 -5.84 2.36 0.77
C ALA A 232 -5.68 3.34 -0.41
N GLY A 233 -6.58 3.32 -1.40
CA GLY A 233 -6.49 4.22 -2.56
C GLY A 233 -6.50 5.70 -2.18
N SER A 234 -7.38 6.10 -1.26
CA SER A 234 -7.53 7.49 -0.79
C SER A 234 -6.34 7.98 0.04
N ILE A 235 -5.76 7.09 0.87
CA ILE A 235 -4.57 7.37 1.65
C ILE A 235 -3.37 7.64 0.72
N VAL A 236 -3.20 6.79 -0.29
CA VAL A 236 -2.11 6.92 -1.24
C VAL A 236 -2.22 8.20 -2.07
N CYS A 237 -3.41 8.58 -2.51
CA CYS A 237 -3.61 9.84 -3.23
C CYS A 237 -3.08 11.05 -2.43
N SER A 238 -3.24 11.02 -1.10
CA SER A 238 -2.76 12.09 -0.22
C SER A 238 -1.22 12.17 -0.13
N LEU A 239 -0.49 11.11 -0.48
CA LEU A 239 0.98 11.08 -0.50
C LEU A 239 1.57 11.75 -1.74
N VAL A 240 0.85 11.71 -2.87
CA VAL A 240 1.36 12.10 -4.20
C VAL A 240 1.05 13.55 -4.56
N VAL A 241 -0.04 14.12 -4.03
CA VAL A 241 -0.55 15.44 -4.43
C VAL A 241 0.37 16.62 -4.07
N ARG A 242 1.53 16.38 -3.42
CA ARG A 242 2.54 17.42 -3.13
C ARG A 242 4.01 16.98 -3.21
N SER A 243 4.31 15.77 -3.66
CA SER A 243 5.70 15.28 -3.81
C SER A 243 6.39 15.87 -5.02
#